data_AF-A0A023FII2-F1
#
_entry.id   AF-A0A023FII2-F1
#
_cell.length_a   1.000
_cell.length_b   1.000
_cell.length_c   1.000
_cell.angle_alpha   90.00
_cell.angle_beta   90.00
_cell.angle_gamma   90.00
#
_symmetry.space_group_name_H-M   'P 1'
#
loop_
_entity.id
_entity.type
_entity.pdbx_description
1 polymer ?
#
loop_
_entity_poly.entity_id
_entity_poly.type
_entity_poly.pdbx_seq_one_letter_code
_entity_poly.pdbx_strand_id
1 'polypeptide(L)'
;KAALEDGGSCELGLSPPGLDIMVHGTVPPSAGLSSSSALVCAAALATLQANKAVTTKLKLASLCATSERYIGTQGGGMDQAIAFLAEAGTAKLIEFNPLRTTSIALPDGATFVVANSLVEMNKAATSDFNIRVAECHIAAQVIAKARGLEHKKQLKLGELQSLLQVSLPEMAALAKKVLHPAVYTRAELCTLLDMDDQQFEKCFLGKNTKHLQDFKLHQRAVHVYEEASRVWQFKDICEGSSGPLAAAEQLSRLGQLMNESHTSCRDLYECSHPDLDRLVEISLQAGALGSRLTGAGWGGCSISLVPSEKLSTFLKEVGDKFYGQLCDSIAKDTAMFVTKPGSGAAVFVP
;
A
#
# COMPACT_ATOMS: atom_id res chain seq x y z
N LYS A 1 19.78 -21.19 0.42
CA LYS A 1 20.61 -21.76 1.52
C LYS A 1 20.65 -20.89 2.79
N ALA A 2 20.51 -19.56 2.72
CA ALA A 2 20.57 -18.68 3.90
C ALA A 2 19.25 -18.54 4.74
N ALA A 3 18.18 -19.25 4.40
CA ALA A 3 16.88 -19.16 5.10
C ALA A 3 16.55 -20.37 5.99
N LEU A 4 17.45 -21.37 6.05
CA LEU A 4 17.27 -22.59 6.86
C LEU A 4 18.15 -22.60 8.12
N GLU A 5 18.87 -21.52 8.41
CA GLU A 5 19.79 -21.45 9.57
C GLU A 5 19.12 -20.89 10.84
N ASP A 6 17.96 -20.24 10.73
CA ASP A 6 17.10 -20.02 11.89
C ASP A 6 16.22 -21.27 12.05
N GLY A 7 16.40 -21.99 13.16
CA GLY A 7 15.73 -23.25 13.51
C GLY A 7 14.21 -23.16 13.71
N GLY A 8 13.49 -22.49 12.81
CA GLY A 8 12.05 -22.57 12.70
C GLY A 8 11.67 -23.98 12.28
N SER A 9 11.10 -24.74 13.21
CA SER A 9 10.36 -25.95 12.86
C SER A 9 9.33 -25.60 11.78
N CYS A 10 9.14 -26.48 10.80
CA CYS A 10 7.98 -26.40 9.91
C CYS A 10 6.74 -26.36 10.80
N GLU A 11 6.03 -25.22 10.89
CA GLU A 11 4.81 -25.10 11.71
C GLU A 11 3.74 -26.14 11.34
N LEU A 12 3.86 -26.75 10.15
CA LEU A 12 2.96 -27.78 9.66
C LEU A 12 3.51 -29.21 9.83
N GLY A 13 4.79 -29.40 10.19
CA GLY A 13 5.40 -30.73 10.38
C GLY A 13 5.48 -31.59 9.11
N LEU A 14 5.51 -30.98 7.93
CA LEU A 14 5.46 -31.66 6.64
C LEU A 14 6.84 -31.72 5.97
N SER A 15 7.13 -32.82 5.28
CA SER A 15 8.24 -32.93 4.33
C SER A 15 7.69 -32.65 2.93
N PRO A 16 7.88 -31.45 2.37
CA PRO A 16 7.21 -31.06 1.13
C PRO A 16 7.71 -31.92 -0.05
N PRO A 17 6.80 -32.40 -0.92
CA PRO A 17 7.21 -33.08 -2.13
C PRO A 17 7.96 -32.10 -3.04
N GLY A 18 8.88 -32.63 -3.86
CA GLY A 18 9.44 -31.87 -4.97
C GLY A 18 8.33 -31.48 -5.96
N LEU A 19 8.43 -30.29 -6.55
CA LEU A 19 7.45 -29.76 -7.50
C LEU A 19 8.15 -29.28 -8.77
N ASP A 20 7.60 -29.68 -9.91
CA ASP A 20 7.90 -29.06 -11.20
C ASP A 20 6.85 -27.97 -11.45
N ILE A 21 7.28 -26.71 -11.53
CA ILE A 21 6.39 -25.54 -11.61
C ILE A 21 6.74 -24.71 -12.85
N MET A 22 5.74 -24.43 -13.68
CA MET A 22 5.80 -23.39 -14.71
C MET A 22 5.02 -22.16 -14.22
N VAL A 23 5.65 -21.00 -14.21
CA VAL A 23 5.04 -19.74 -13.76
C VAL A 23 4.72 -18.86 -14.96
N HIS A 24 3.49 -18.35 -15.01
CA HIS A 24 3.06 -17.34 -15.97
C HIS A 24 2.29 -16.24 -15.23
N GLY A 25 2.58 -14.97 -15.54
CA GLY A 25 1.94 -13.82 -14.90
C GLY A 25 1.86 -12.64 -15.87
N THR A 26 0.73 -11.94 -15.84
CA THR A 26 0.43 -10.80 -16.71
C THR A 26 0.33 -9.48 -15.94
N VAL A 27 0.43 -9.51 -14.61
CA VAL A 27 0.47 -8.30 -13.78
C VAL A 27 1.76 -7.53 -14.09
N PRO A 28 1.68 -6.25 -14.50
CA PRO A 28 2.87 -5.47 -14.83
C PRO A 28 3.92 -5.51 -13.70
N PRO A 29 5.15 -5.99 -13.99
CA PRO A 29 6.18 -6.11 -12.97
C PRO A 29 6.63 -4.74 -12.48
N SER A 30 7.00 -4.65 -11.20
CA SER A 30 7.56 -3.42 -10.60
C SER A 30 6.71 -2.15 -10.77
N ALA A 31 5.41 -2.31 -11.03
CA ALA A 31 4.52 -1.19 -11.41
C ALA A 31 3.50 -0.80 -10.32
N GLY A 32 3.77 -1.15 -9.05
CA GLY A 32 2.81 -0.83 -7.96
C GLY A 32 1.52 -1.67 -7.94
N LEU A 33 1.42 -2.70 -8.78
CA LEU A 33 0.25 -3.62 -8.86
C LEU A 33 0.48 -4.97 -8.17
N SER A 34 1.46 -5.04 -7.28
CA SER A 34 1.68 -6.17 -6.36
C SER A 34 1.93 -7.53 -7.04
N SER A 35 2.62 -7.54 -8.19
CA SER A 35 3.04 -8.76 -8.88
C SER A 35 3.92 -9.69 -8.03
N SER A 36 4.74 -9.14 -7.13
CA SER A 36 5.55 -9.91 -6.17
C SER A 36 4.68 -10.69 -5.20
N SER A 37 3.69 -10.03 -4.59
CA SER A 37 2.76 -10.66 -3.67
C SER A 37 1.87 -11.69 -4.37
N ALA A 38 1.47 -11.43 -5.62
CA ALA A 38 0.74 -12.42 -6.42
C ALA A 38 1.58 -13.71 -6.60
N LEU A 39 2.88 -13.59 -6.90
CA LEU A 39 3.78 -14.73 -6.99
C LEU A 39 3.94 -15.46 -5.64
N VAL A 40 4.10 -14.73 -4.54
CA VAL A 40 4.20 -15.32 -3.18
C VAL A 40 2.92 -16.09 -2.85
N CYS A 41 1.74 -15.50 -3.06
CA CYS A 41 0.46 -16.13 -2.78
C CYS A 41 0.21 -17.36 -3.66
N ALA A 42 0.55 -17.29 -4.95
CA ALA A 42 0.45 -18.42 -5.86
C ALA A 42 1.40 -19.57 -5.46
N ALA A 43 2.65 -19.27 -5.10
CA ALA A 43 3.61 -20.26 -4.62
C ALA A 43 3.16 -20.92 -3.31
N ALA A 44 2.57 -20.15 -2.40
CA ALA A 44 2.00 -20.68 -1.16
C ALA A 44 0.81 -21.62 -1.43
N LEU A 45 -0.09 -21.27 -2.36
CA LEU A 45 -1.21 -22.13 -2.76
C LEU A 45 -0.73 -23.42 -3.44
N ALA A 46 0.22 -23.32 -4.36
CA ALA A 46 0.80 -24.49 -5.03
C ALA A 46 1.44 -25.44 -4.00
N THR A 47 2.19 -24.88 -3.04
CA THR A 47 2.81 -25.65 -1.95
C THR A 47 1.76 -26.31 -1.06
N LEU A 48 0.70 -25.57 -0.67
CA LEU A 48 -0.39 -26.11 0.14
C LEU A 48 -1.09 -27.28 -0.56
N GLN A 49 -1.39 -27.10 -1.86
CA GLN A 49 -2.05 -28.11 -2.68
C GLN A 49 -1.20 -29.37 -2.85
N ALA A 50 0.09 -29.21 -3.12
CA ALA A 50 1.05 -30.31 -3.26
C ALA A 50 1.15 -31.16 -1.99
N ASN A 51 1.04 -30.51 -0.83
CA ASN A 51 1.09 -31.15 0.47
C ASN A 51 -0.26 -31.70 0.94
N LYS A 52 -1.35 -31.49 0.19
CA LYS A 52 -2.74 -31.84 0.59
C LYS A 52 -3.11 -31.27 1.96
N ALA A 53 -2.51 -30.14 2.33
CA ALA A 53 -2.78 -29.47 3.58
C ALA A 53 -4.01 -28.56 3.45
N VAL A 54 -4.72 -28.36 4.55
CA VAL A 54 -5.93 -27.52 4.57
C VAL A 54 -5.71 -26.35 5.51
N THR A 55 -6.01 -25.14 5.03
CA THR A 55 -5.96 -23.93 5.83
C THR A 55 -6.93 -22.88 5.28
N THR A 56 -7.13 -21.79 6.02
CA THR A 56 -8.03 -20.70 5.59
C THR A 56 -7.27 -19.69 4.73
N LYS A 57 -8.00 -19.03 3.81
CA LYS A 57 -7.48 -17.90 3.02
C LYS A 57 -6.91 -16.77 3.90
N LEU A 58 -7.54 -16.52 5.04
CA LEU A 58 -7.10 -15.52 6.02
C LEU A 58 -5.73 -15.89 6.62
N LYS A 59 -5.53 -17.17 6.98
CA LYS A 59 -4.24 -17.66 7.48
C LYS A 59 -3.17 -17.61 6.39
N LEU A 60 -3.50 -17.97 5.15
CA LEU A 60 -2.57 -17.84 4.01
C LEU A 60 -2.15 -16.40 3.75
N ALA A 61 -3.09 -15.45 3.75
CA ALA A 61 -2.79 -14.03 3.60
C ALA A 61 -1.79 -13.55 4.66
N SER A 62 -2.02 -13.92 5.92
CA SER A 62 -1.17 -13.53 7.05
C SER A 62 0.22 -14.17 6.97
N LEU A 63 0.28 -15.45 6.57
CA LEU A 63 1.53 -16.18 6.36
C LEU A 63 2.34 -15.57 5.22
N CYS A 64 1.69 -15.29 4.08
CA CYS A 64 2.34 -14.70 2.91
C CYS A 64 2.85 -13.27 3.18
N ALA A 65 2.09 -12.47 3.94
CA ALA A 65 2.53 -11.13 4.33
C ALA A 65 3.80 -11.17 5.20
N THR A 66 3.94 -12.20 6.02
CA THR A 66 5.15 -12.41 6.84
C THR A 66 6.29 -12.97 6.00
N SER A 67 6.01 -13.95 5.14
CA SER A 67 7.04 -14.63 4.34
C SER A 67 7.61 -13.76 3.22
N GLU A 68 6.82 -12.84 2.64
CA GLU A 68 7.34 -11.92 1.61
C GLU A 68 8.48 -11.04 2.17
N ARG A 69 8.49 -10.77 3.48
CA ARG A 69 9.58 -10.01 4.12
C ARG A 69 10.93 -10.72 4.07
N TYR A 70 10.99 -12.03 3.81
CA TYR A 70 12.25 -12.74 3.62
C TYR A 70 13.05 -12.23 2.41
N ILE A 71 12.42 -11.53 1.46
CA ILE A 71 13.14 -10.86 0.36
C ILE A 71 13.81 -9.54 0.77
N GLY A 72 13.54 -9.05 1.99
CA GLY A 72 14.16 -7.84 2.56
C GLY A 72 13.25 -6.61 2.66
N THR A 73 12.04 -6.66 2.08
CA THR A 73 11.05 -5.58 2.19
C THR A 73 10.31 -5.65 3.54
N GLN A 74 10.08 -4.51 4.20
CA GLN A 74 9.31 -4.44 5.44
C GLN A 74 7.84 -4.08 5.19
N GLY A 75 7.24 -4.77 4.20
CA GLY A 75 5.88 -4.54 3.73
C GLY A 75 4.78 -4.83 4.76
N GLY A 76 3.61 -4.25 4.48
CA GLY A 76 2.34 -4.55 5.18
C GLY A 76 1.72 -5.88 4.72
N GLY A 77 0.41 -6.03 4.93
CA GLY A 77 -0.35 -7.23 4.56
C GLY A 77 -1.46 -7.01 3.53
N MET A 78 -1.57 -5.81 2.95
CA MET A 78 -2.67 -5.43 2.06
C MET A 78 -2.69 -6.28 0.78
N ASP A 79 -1.54 -6.41 0.14
CA ASP A 79 -1.41 -7.07 -1.16
C ASP A 79 -1.76 -8.56 -1.09
N GLN A 80 -1.28 -9.24 -0.05
CA GLN A 80 -1.52 -10.66 0.18
C GLN A 80 -2.97 -10.88 0.66
N ALA A 81 -3.49 -9.98 1.50
CA ALA A 81 -4.89 -10.04 1.92
C ALA A 81 -5.84 -9.91 0.74
N ILE A 82 -5.67 -8.90 -0.13
CA ILE A 82 -6.57 -8.75 -1.29
C ILE A 82 -6.38 -9.89 -2.29
N ALA A 83 -5.15 -10.38 -2.50
CA ALA A 83 -4.89 -11.51 -3.38
C ALA A 83 -5.68 -12.77 -2.97
N PHE A 84 -5.87 -13.02 -1.67
CA PHE A 84 -6.63 -14.18 -1.20
C PHE A 84 -8.13 -13.90 -1.04
N LEU A 85 -8.48 -12.72 -0.49
CA LEU A 85 -9.80 -12.41 0.07
C LEU A 85 -10.67 -11.55 -0.86
N ALA A 86 -10.19 -11.18 -2.05
CA ALA A 86 -11.02 -10.49 -3.03
C ALA A 86 -12.21 -11.35 -3.49
N GLU A 87 -13.31 -10.66 -3.80
CA GLU A 87 -14.53 -11.23 -4.35
C GLU A 87 -14.96 -10.40 -5.56
N ALA A 88 -15.33 -11.09 -6.64
CA ALA A 88 -15.71 -10.43 -7.87
C ALA A 88 -16.87 -9.44 -7.64
N GLY A 89 -16.76 -8.26 -8.23
CA GLY A 89 -17.79 -7.22 -8.19
C GLY A 89 -17.76 -6.30 -6.98
N THR A 90 -16.91 -6.54 -5.96
CA THR A 90 -16.80 -5.67 -4.79
C THR A 90 -15.36 -5.35 -4.42
N ALA A 91 -15.11 -4.10 -4.01
CA ALA A 91 -13.86 -3.75 -3.35
C ALA A 91 -13.86 -4.27 -1.90
N LYS A 92 -12.72 -4.21 -1.21
CA LYS A 92 -12.63 -4.63 0.20
C LYS A 92 -12.02 -3.52 1.04
N LEU A 93 -12.67 -3.17 2.16
CA LEU A 93 -11.98 -2.58 3.30
C LEU A 93 -11.20 -3.69 3.99
N ILE A 94 -9.88 -3.56 4.09
CA ILE A 94 -9.01 -4.52 4.76
C ILE A 94 -8.53 -3.89 6.06
N GLU A 95 -8.83 -4.55 7.17
CA GLU A 95 -8.41 -4.10 8.50
C GLU A 95 -7.45 -5.13 9.09
N PHE A 96 -6.53 -4.66 9.92
CA PHE A 96 -5.46 -5.48 10.50
C PHE A 96 -5.56 -5.51 12.03
N ASN A 97 -4.95 -6.54 12.65
CA ASN A 97 -4.92 -6.75 14.10
C ASN A 97 -6.31 -6.81 14.78
N PRO A 98 -7.18 -7.79 14.45
CA PRO A 98 -6.95 -8.94 13.55
C PRO A 98 -7.26 -8.64 12.08
N LEU A 99 -6.73 -9.47 11.17
CA LEU A 99 -7.04 -9.39 9.74
C LEU A 99 -8.53 -9.67 9.50
N ARG A 100 -9.25 -8.71 8.89
CA ARG A 100 -10.65 -8.85 8.49
C ARG A 100 -10.91 -8.07 7.21
N THR A 101 -11.96 -8.43 6.48
CA THR A 101 -12.35 -7.76 5.24
C THR A 101 -13.84 -7.49 5.20
N THR A 102 -14.22 -6.28 4.79
CA THR A 102 -15.61 -5.88 4.56
C THR A 102 -15.79 -5.53 3.09
N SER A 103 -16.83 -6.08 2.45
CA SER A 103 -17.18 -5.76 1.06
C SER A 103 -17.66 -4.32 0.94
N ILE A 104 -17.06 -3.57 0.01
CA ILE A 104 -17.44 -2.21 -0.32
C ILE A 104 -17.99 -2.21 -1.75
N ALA A 105 -19.26 -1.84 -1.89
CA ALA A 105 -19.85 -1.59 -3.20
C ALA A 105 -19.31 -0.25 -3.72
N LEU A 106 -18.69 -0.26 -4.90
CA LEU A 106 -18.25 0.95 -5.56
C LEU A 106 -19.45 1.59 -6.27
N PRO A 107 -19.62 2.92 -6.25
CA PRO A 107 -20.77 3.55 -6.92
C PRO A 107 -20.75 3.33 -8.44
N ASP A 108 -21.94 3.18 -9.01
CA ASP A 108 -22.13 3.14 -10.46
C ASP A 108 -21.82 4.50 -11.12
N GLY A 109 -21.75 4.51 -12.45
CA GLY A 109 -21.56 5.74 -13.24
C GLY A 109 -20.09 6.15 -13.40
N ALA A 110 -19.15 5.43 -12.80
CA ALA A 110 -17.73 5.57 -13.06
C ALA A 110 -17.03 4.22 -13.15
N THR A 111 -15.80 4.24 -13.64
CA THR A 111 -14.92 3.09 -13.79
C THR A 111 -13.51 3.46 -13.36
N PHE A 112 -12.79 2.50 -12.80
CA PHE A 112 -11.38 2.66 -12.50
C PHE A 112 -10.54 2.30 -13.73
N VAL A 113 -9.63 3.19 -14.09
CA VAL A 113 -8.61 2.97 -15.12
C VAL A 113 -7.24 2.96 -14.47
N VAL A 114 -6.46 1.93 -14.75
CA VAL A 114 -5.06 1.84 -14.32
C VAL A 114 -4.19 2.27 -15.48
N ALA A 115 -3.20 3.13 -15.21
CA ALA A 115 -2.24 3.60 -16.20
C ALA A 115 -0.83 3.56 -15.61
N ASN A 116 0.11 2.93 -16.32
CA ASN A 116 1.50 2.72 -15.93
C ASN A 116 2.36 3.91 -16.36
N SER A 117 3.10 4.52 -15.44
CA SER A 117 4.07 5.58 -15.75
C SER A 117 5.28 5.09 -16.54
N LEU A 118 5.44 3.77 -16.69
CA LEU A 118 6.58 3.10 -17.33
C LEU A 118 7.89 3.20 -16.56
N VAL A 119 7.87 3.84 -15.39
CA VAL A 119 8.98 3.89 -14.46
C VAL A 119 8.90 2.68 -13.55
N GLU A 120 9.84 1.75 -13.71
CA GLU A 120 9.91 0.57 -12.86
C GLU A 120 10.47 0.92 -11.49
N MET A 121 9.83 0.42 -10.43
CA MET A 121 10.33 0.51 -9.06
C MET A 121 10.45 -0.87 -8.41
N ASN A 122 11.68 -1.35 -8.27
CA ASN A 122 11.97 -2.57 -7.52
C ASN A 122 12.15 -2.24 -6.03
N LYS A 123 11.07 -2.41 -5.26
CA LYS A 123 11.04 -2.14 -3.81
C LYS A 123 12.06 -2.93 -2.99
N ALA A 124 12.44 -4.13 -3.44
CA ALA A 124 13.40 -4.97 -2.72
C ALA A 124 14.85 -4.55 -2.98
N ALA A 125 15.09 -3.80 -4.06
CA ALA A 125 16.43 -3.35 -4.45
C ALA A 125 16.83 -2.02 -3.80
N THR A 126 15.88 -1.21 -3.35
CA THR A 126 16.15 0.10 -2.73
C THR A 126 15.76 0.16 -1.25
N SER A 127 16.24 1.18 -0.54
CA SER A 127 15.90 1.41 0.86
C SER A 127 14.68 2.29 1.06
N ASP A 128 14.17 2.97 0.02
CA ASP A 128 13.13 4.01 0.12
C ASP A 128 11.89 3.56 0.90
N PHE A 129 11.41 2.35 0.59
CA PHE A 129 10.27 1.75 1.28
C PHE A 129 10.55 1.55 2.78
N ASN A 130 11.69 0.94 3.11
CA ASN A 130 12.06 0.64 4.50
C ASN A 130 12.40 1.90 5.30
N ILE A 131 12.89 2.98 4.63
CA ILE A 131 13.09 4.30 5.25
C ILE A 131 11.75 4.81 5.77
N ARG A 132 10.70 4.80 4.94
CA ARG A 132 9.36 5.27 5.34
C ARG A 132 8.78 4.47 6.49
N VAL A 133 8.99 3.14 6.50
CA VAL A 133 8.60 2.26 7.60
C VAL A 133 9.30 2.68 8.91
N ALA A 134 10.61 2.87 8.88
CA ALA A 134 11.38 3.32 10.05
C ALA A 134 10.91 4.70 10.55
N GLU A 135 10.75 5.68 9.65
CA GLU A 135 10.25 7.02 10.01
C GLU A 135 8.88 6.97 10.72
N CYS A 136 7.95 6.14 10.24
CA CYS A 136 6.63 5.99 10.88
C CYS A 136 6.71 5.38 12.28
N HIS A 137 7.57 4.38 12.47
CA HIS A 137 7.77 3.73 13.76
C HIS A 137 8.43 4.66 14.79
N ILE A 138 9.44 5.42 14.35
CA ILE A 138 10.09 6.43 15.20
C ILE A 138 9.09 7.53 15.56
N ALA A 139 8.31 8.03 14.60
CA ALA A 139 7.29 9.05 14.84
C ALA A 139 6.26 8.59 15.88
N ALA A 140 5.79 7.34 15.80
CA ALA A 140 4.90 6.75 16.80
C ALA A 140 5.56 6.74 18.19
N GLN A 141 6.83 6.36 18.27
CA GLN A 141 7.55 6.33 19.54
C GLN A 141 7.70 7.72 20.17
N VAL A 142 8.06 8.73 19.37
CA VAL A 142 8.22 10.12 19.84
C VAL A 142 6.89 10.66 20.35
N ILE A 143 5.78 10.44 19.64
CA ILE A 143 4.45 10.86 20.09
C ILE A 143 4.06 10.11 21.38
N ALA A 144 4.31 8.80 21.47
CA ALA A 144 4.03 8.00 22.66
C ALA A 144 4.76 8.57 23.90
N LYS A 145 6.06 8.86 23.76
CA LYS A 145 6.86 9.44 24.84
C LYS A 145 6.38 10.84 25.23
N ALA A 146 6.05 11.70 24.28
CA ALA A 146 5.48 13.02 24.54
C ALA A 146 4.11 12.98 25.26
N ARG A 147 3.42 11.83 25.20
CA ARG A 147 2.17 11.56 25.94
C ARG A 147 2.38 10.80 27.24
N GLY A 148 3.62 10.59 27.68
CA GLY A 148 3.97 9.89 28.91
C GLY A 148 3.77 8.37 28.84
N LEU A 149 3.69 7.80 27.63
CA LEU A 149 3.59 6.35 27.45
C LEU A 149 5.00 5.75 27.39
N GLU A 150 5.36 4.96 28.40
CA GLU A 150 6.56 4.14 28.36
C GLU A 150 6.29 2.87 27.53
N HIS A 151 6.69 2.90 26.26
CA HIS A 151 6.58 1.73 25.39
C HIS A 151 7.96 1.27 24.93
N LYS A 152 8.36 0.06 25.34
CA LYS A 152 9.72 -0.47 25.11
C LYS A 152 9.90 -1.18 23.76
N LYS A 153 8.82 -1.40 23.01
CA LYS A 153 8.84 -2.06 21.70
C LYS A 153 8.57 -1.04 20.59
N GLN A 154 8.73 -1.47 19.35
CA GLN A 154 8.39 -0.65 18.20
C GLN A 154 6.85 -0.52 18.10
N LEU A 155 6.33 0.71 18.01
CA LEU A 155 4.90 1.00 17.83
C LEU A 155 4.58 1.36 16.38
N LYS A 156 3.42 0.92 15.89
CA LYS A 156 2.82 1.50 14.68
C LYS A 156 1.96 2.71 15.04
N LEU A 157 1.84 3.66 14.11
CA LEU A 157 1.01 4.86 14.29
C LEU A 157 -0.47 4.53 14.59
N GLY A 158 -1.03 3.48 13.97
CA GLY A 158 -2.40 3.02 14.25
C GLY A 158 -2.55 2.33 15.61
N GLU A 159 -1.52 1.63 16.08
CA GLU A 159 -1.50 1.04 17.43
C GLU A 159 -1.47 2.15 18.48
N LEU A 160 -0.65 3.19 18.26
CA LEU A 160 -0.63 4.37 19.11
C LEU A 160 -1.98 5.09 19.18
N GLN A 161 -2.65 5.27 18.04
CA GLN A 161 -3.99 5.85 17.98
C GLN A 161 -4.99 5.03 18.81
N SER A 162 -4.92 3.70 18.73
CA SER A 162 -5.75 2.79 19.52
C SER A 162 -5.45 2.89 21.03
N LEU A 163 -4.17 2.98 21.41
CA LEU A 163 -3.74 3.13 22.82
C LEU A 163 -4.21 4.45 23.43
N LEU A 164 -4.16 5.54 22.65
CA LEU A 164 -4.58 6.87 23.09
C LEU A 164 -6.11 7.08 23.03
N GLN A 165 -6.84 6.21 22.33
CA GLN A 165 -8.31 6.27 22.15
C GLN A 165 -8.80 7.62 21.63
N VAL A 166 -8.09 8.17 20.65
CA VAL A 166 -8.42 9.44 20.00
C VAL A 166 -8.74 9.23 18.53
N SER A 167 -9.51 10.15 17.95
CA SER A 167 -9.89 10.09 16.54
C SER A 167 -8.70 10.35 15.62
N LEU A 168 -8.80 9.93 14.35
CA LEU A 168 -7.75 10.17 13.35
C LEU A 168 -7.46 11.67 13.12
N PRO A 169 -8.47 12.56 13.03
CA PRO A 169 -8.23 14.00 12.95
C PRO A 169 -7.48 14.56 14.18
N GLU A 170 -7.82 14.10 15.38
CA GLU A 170 -7.13 14.50 16.61
C GLU A 170 -5.69 13.97 16.62
N MET A 171 -5.43 12.75 16.13
CA MET A 171 -4.07 12.23 15.96
C MET A 171 -3.25 13.02 14.96
N ALA A 172 -3.84 13.42 13.83
CA ALA A 172 -3.16 14.29 12.86
C ALA A 172 -2.81 15.65 13.48
N ALA A 173 -3.73 16.25 14.24
CA ALA A 173 -3.47 17.49 14.97
C ALA A 173 -2.40 17.32 16.06
N LEU A 174 -2.42 16.19 16.77
CA LEU A 174 -1.42 15.86 17.77
C LEU A 174 -0.03 15.67 17.14
N ALA A 175 0.06 14.96 16.01
CA ALA A 175 1.31 14.79 15.27
C ALA A 175 1.89 16.13 14.83
N LYS A 176 1.06 17.04 14.30
CA LYS A 176 1.46 18.41 13.92
C LYS A 176 1.97 19.24 15.10
N LYS A 177 1.40 19.00 16.30
CA LYS A 177 1.78 19.71 17.53
C LYS A 177 3.06 19.17 18.16
N VAL A 178 3.25 17.86 18.16
CA VAL A 178 4.34 17.17 18.87
C VAL A 178 5.61 17.06 18.02
N LEU A 179 5.46 16.78 16.73
CA LEU A 179 6.59 16.58 15.82
C LEU A 179 6.88 17.89 15.10
N HIS A 180 8.10 18.41 15.21
CA HIS A 180 8.46 19.61 14.45
C HIS A 180 8.62 19.29 12.95
N PRO A 181 8.36 20.24 12.04
CA PRO A 181 8.45 19.99 10.60
C PRO A 181 9.88 19.78 10.07
N ALA A 182 10.91 20.20 10.79
CA ALA A 182 12.30 20.02 10.36
C ALA A 182 12.70 18.53 10.37
N VAL A 183 13.77 18.21 9.63
CA VAL A 183 14.40 16.89 9.66
C VAL A 183 14.98 16.63 11.05
N TYR A 184 14.67 15.47 11.61
CA TYR A 184 15.24 14.99 12.86
C TYR A 184 16.57 14.30 12.60
N THR A 185 17.58 14.59 13.41
CA THR A 185 18.85 13.85 13.37
C THR A 185 18.79 12.62 14.28
N ARG A 186 19.58 11.58 13.98
CA ARG A 186 19.70 10.39 14.84
C ARG A 186 20.11 10.75 16.27
N ALA A 187 21.07 11.67 16.42
CA ALA A 187 21.53 12.12 17.73
C ALA A 187 20.43 12.82 18.54
N GLU A 188 19.62 13.65 17.87
CA GLU A 188 18.45 14.26 18.48
C GLU A 188 17.44 13.20 18.92
N LEU A 189 17.16 12.20 18.08
CA LEU A 189 16.20 11.14 18.42
C LEU A 189 16.68 10.23 19.54
N CYS A 190 17.96 9.89 19.60
CA CYS A 190 18.58 9.19 20.72
C CYS A 190 18.36 9.96 22.03
N THR A 191 18.58 11.28 22.01
CA THR A 191 18.34 12.16 23.16
C THR A 191 16.85 12.22 23.51
N LEU A 192 15.98 12.46 22.52
CA LEU A 192 14.54 12.56 22.71
C LEU A 192 13.94 11.27 23.24
N LEU A 193 14.47 10.11 22.88
CA LEU A 193 13.95 8.79 23.27
C LEU A 193 14.66 8.18 24.49
N ASP A 194 15.66 8.84 25.08
CA ASP A 194 16.53 8.30 26.13
C ASP A 194 17.14 6.95 25.72
N MET A 195 17.67 6.89 24.50
CA MET A 195 18.32 5.70 23.94
C MET A 195 19.76 6.02 23.55
N ASP A 196 20.65 5.05 23.75
CA ASP A 196 21.95 5.09 23.08
C ASP A 196 21.81 4.69 21.59
N ASP A 197 22.88 4.90 20.83
CA ASP A 197 22.89 4.66 19.38
C ASP A 197 22.63 3.19 19.01
N GLN A 198 23.12 2.25 19.83
CA GLN A 198 22.97 0.82 19.59
C GLN A 198 21.54 0.36 19.88
N GLN A 199 20.92 0.90 20.93
CA GLN A 199 19.52 0.70 21.26
C GLN A 199 18.62 1.25 20.15
N PHE A 200 18.88 2.47 19.69
CA PHE A 200 18.13 3.10 18.61
C PHE A 200 18.18 2.26 17.32
N GLU A 201 19.38 1.83 16.89
CA GLU A 201 19.54 0.98 15.71
C GLU A 201 18.73 -0.32 15.85
N LYS A 202 18.86 -1.00 16.99
CA LYS A 202 18.17 -2.27 17.24
C LYS A 202 16.64 -2.13 17.25
N CYS A 203 16.13 -0.99 17.71
CA CYS A 203 14.70 -0.73 17.83
C CYS A 203 14.04 -0.32 16.50
N PHE A 204 14.73 0.45 15.65
CA PHE A 204 14.08 1.11 14.51
C PHE A 204 14.69 0.80 13.14
N LEU A 205 15.93 0.33 13.07
CA LEU A 205 16.66 0.22 11.81
C LEU A 205 16.90 -1.25 11.42
N GLY A 206 16.63 -1.54 10.14
CA GLY A 206 16.92 -2.82 9.50
C GLY A 206 18.25 -2.78 8.75
N LYS A 207 18.67 -3.91 8.17
CA LYS A 207 19.95 -4.05 7.47
C LYS A 207 20.22 -2.94 6.44
N ASN A 208 19.20 -2.56 5.66
CA ASN A 208 19.32 -1.54 4.62
C ASN A 208 18.94 -0.11 5.08
N THR A 209 18.73 0.12 6.39
CA THR A 209 18.46 1.45 6.94
C THR A 209 19.39 1.86 8.08
N LYS A 210 20.37 1.02 8.45
CA LYS A 210 21.35 1.32 9.53
C LYS A 210 22.16 2.60 9.31
N HIS A 211 22.40 2.95 8.05
CA HIS A 211 23.21 4.10 7.66
C HIS A 211 22.47 5.44 7.80
N LEU A 212 21.15 5.42 8.05
CA LEU A 212 20.36 6.65 8.14
C LEU A 212 20.76 7.50 9.34
N GLN A 213 20.87 8.80 9.09
CA GLN A 213 21.13 9.83 10.10
C GLN A 213 20.00 10.86 10.21
N ASP A 214 19.11 10.90 9.23
CA ASP A 214 18.11 11.94 9.05
C ASP A 214 16.71 11.33 8.85
N PHE A 215 15.70 11.89 9.50
CA PHE A 215 14.35 11.33 9.54
C PHE A 215 13.26 12.42 9.46
N LYS A 216 12.27 12.24 8.58
CA LYS A 216 11.11 13.15 8.42
C LYS A 216 9.88 12.61 9.14
N LEU A 217 9.84 12.79 10.46
CA LEU A 217 8.78 12.22 11.31
C LEU A 217 7.42 12.91 11.12
N HIS A 218 7.40 14.24 11.15
CA HIS A 218 6.18 15.03 11.09
C HIS A 218 5.36 14.70 9.83
N GLN A 219 5.99 14.77 8.66
CA GLN A 219 5.34 14.57 7.37
C GLN A 219 4.78 13.14 7.26
N ARG A 220 5.52 12.14 7.74
CA ARG A 220 5.14 10.72 7.65
C ARG A 220 3.95 10.43 8.54
N ALA A 221 3.97 10.91 9.78
CA ALA A 221 2.87 10.72 10.71
C ALA A 221 1.58 11.40 10.23
N VAL A 222 1.69 12.66 9.77
CA VAL A 222 0.54 13.42 9.25
C VAL A 222 -0.05 12.72 8.03
N HIS A 223 0.78 12.31 7.07
CA HIS A 223 0.33 11.52 5.92
C HIS A 223 -0.48 10.29 6.35
N VAL A 224 0.07 9.47 7.26
CA VAL A 224 -0.56 8.21 7.66
C VAL A 224 -1.90 8.42 8.35
N TYR A 225 -2.02 9.38 9.28
CA TYR A 225 -3.29 9.63 9.97
C TYR A 225 -4.35 10.23 9.04
N GLU A 226 -3.97 11.17 8.18
CA GLU A 226 -4.89 11.77 7.21
C GLU A 226 -5.31 10.76 6.12
N GLU A 227 -4.39 9.91 5.66
CA GLU A 227 -4.70 8.85 4.69
C GLU A 227 -5.65 7.80 5.28
N ALA A 228 -5.42 7.38 6.52
CA ALA A 228 -6.35 6.50 7.22
C ALA A 228 -7.75 7.16 7.36
N SER A 229 -7.82 8.46 7.59
CA SER A 229 -9.10 9.18 7.65
C SER A 229 -9.79 9.19 6.29
N ARG A 230 -9.06 9.43 5.20
CA ARG A 230 -9.59 9.38 3.82
C ARG A 230 -10.15 8.00 3.47
N VAL A 231 -9.55 6.91 3.95
CA VAL A 231 -10.08 5.54 3.74
C VAL A 231 -11.47 5.38 4.36
N TRP A 232 -11.65 5.83 5.62
CA TRP A 232 -12.96 5.76 6.28
C TRP A 232 -13.99 6.67 5.60
N GLN A 233 -13.60 7.89 5.21
CA GLN A 233 -14.47 8.80 4.47
C GLN A 233 -14.89 8.21 3.11
N PHE A 234 -13.95 7.59 2.38
CA PHE A 234 -14.23 6.93 1.10
C PHE A 234 -15.27 5.82 1.29
N LYS A 235 -15.08 4.97 2.31
CA LYS A 235 -16.04 3.92 2.68
C LYS A 235 -17.42 4.51 2.99
N ASP A 236 -17.48 5.50 3.88
CA ASP A 236 -18.75 6.08 4.33
C ASP A 236 -19.52 6.75 3.18
N ILE A 237 -18.80 7.34 2.22
CA ILE A 237 -19.39 7.86 0.98
C ILE A 237 -19.94 6.73 0.12
N CYS A 238 -19.21 5.63 -0.07
CA CYS A 238 -19.69 4.45 -0.82
C CYS A 238 -20.94 3.83 -0.19
N GLU A 239 -21.00 3.74 1.13
CA GLU A 239 -22.13 3.16 1.87
C GLU A 239 -23.32 4.12 2.05
N GLY A 240 -23.18 5.39 1.67
CA GLY A 240 -24.23 6.40 1.85
C GLY A 240 -24.46 6.78 3.31
N SER A 241 -23.51 6.52 4.21
CA SER A 241 -23.65 6.77 5.64
C SER A 241 -23.76 8.27 5.98
N SER A 242 -23.33 9.14 5.07
CA SER A 242 -23.42 10.61 5.21
C SER A 242 -24.76 11.20 4.72
N GLY A 243 -25.76 10.37 4.40
CA GLY A 243 -27.06 10.77 3.85
C GLY A 243 -27.16 10.62 2.32
N PRO A 244 -28.35 10.85 1.73
CA PRO A 244 -28.56 10.68 0.30
C PRO A 244 -27.82 11.78 -0.48
N LEU A 245 -26.74 11.41 -1.16
CA LEU A 245 -26.07 12.25 -2.15
C LEU A 245 -26.58 11.91 -3.55
N ALA A 246 -26.62 12.91 -4.43
CA ALA A 246 -26.76 12.62 -5.85
C ALA A 246 -25.55 11.81 -6.34
N ALA A 247 -25.74 10.84 -7.23
CA ALA A 247 -24.66 9.97 -7.71
C ALA A 247 -23.43 10.75 -8.24
N ALA A 248 -23.67 11.85 -8.96
CA ALA A 248 -22.59 12.72 -9.44
C ALA A 248 -21.80 13.39 -8.30
N GLU A 249 -22.48 13.81 -7.23
CA GLU A 249 -21.83 14.40 -6.06
C GLU A 249 -21.03 13.34 -5.29
N GLN A 250 -21.58 12.13 -5.12
CA GLN A 250 -20.90 11.00 -4.51
C GLN A 250 -19.57 10.71 -5.23
N LEU A 251 -19.61 10.54 -6.55
CA LEU A 251 -18.43 10.29 -7.38
C LEU A 251 -17.42 11.45 -7.31
N SER A 252 -17.90 12.70 -7.31
CA SER A 252 -17.03 13.87 -7.19
C SER A 252 -16.28 13.89 -5.86
N ARG A 253 -16.95 13.57 -4.74
CA ARG A 253 -16.31 13.51 -3.42
C ARG A 253 -15.28 12.37 -3.34
N LEU A 254 -15.58 11.20 -3.90
CA LEU A 254 -14.60 10.11 -3.99
C LEU A 254 -13.37 10.51 -4.81
N GLY A 255 -13.58 11.19 -5.94
CA GLY A 255 -12.50 11.73 -6.77
C GLY A 255 -11.63 12.74 -6.02
N GLN A 256 -12.25 13.64 -5.24
CA GLN A 256 -11.53 14.58 -4.37
C GLN A 256 -10.64 13.85 -3.34
N LEU A 257 -11.16 12.84 -2.65
CA LEU A 257 -10.36 12.05 -1.69
C LEU A 257 -9.15 11.38 -2.37
N MET A 258 -9.30 10.89 -3.60
CA MET A 258 -8.18 10.33 -4.36
C MET A 258 -7.12 11.39 -4.68
N ASN A 259 -7.52 12.60 -5.08
CA ASN A 259 -6.60 13.70 -5.39
C ASN A 259 -5.84 14.19 -4.14
N GLU A 260 -6.55 14.29 -3.01
CA GLU A 260 -5.95 14.63 -1.71
C GLU A 260 -4.96 13.56 -1.26
N SER A 261 -5.30 12.27 -1.46
CA SER A 261 -4.38 11.16 -1.22
C SER A 261 -3.12 11.27 -2.09
N HIS A 262 -3.26 11.52 -3.39
CA HIS A 262 -2.09 11.70 -4.27
C HIS A 262 -1.19 12.85 -3.82
N THR A 263 -1.78 14.01 -3.53
CA THR A 263 -1.07 15.19 -3.03
C THR A 263 -0.31 14.86 -1.74
N SER A 264 -0.96 14.15 -0.82
CA SER A 264 -0.34 13.70 0.43
C SER A 264 0.82 12.71 0.17
N CYS A 265 0.65 11.75 -0.74
CA CYS A 265 1.73 10.83 -1.12
C CYS A 265 2.92 11.55 -1.76
N ARG A 266 2.68 12.55 -2.61
CA ARG A 266 3.72 13.34 -3.28
C ARG A 266 4.46 14.25 -2.30
N ASP A 267 3.72 15.04 -1.52
CA ASP A 267 4.30 16.17 -0.77
C ASP A 267 4.67 15.79 0.68
N LEU A 268 3.86 14.94 1.34
CA LEU A 268 4.11 14.53 2.72
C LEU A 268 4.82 13.18 2.81
N TYR A 269 4.41 12.19 2.02
CA TYR A 269 5.08 10.90 2.03
C TYR A 269 6.28 10.82 1.08
N GLU A 270 6.42 11.76 0.14
CA GLU A 270 7.53 11.81 -0.81
C GLU A 270 7.78 10.46 -1.48
N CYS A 271 6.69 9.85 -1.97
CA CYS A 271 6.71 8.57 -2.67
C CYS A 271 6.10 8.65 -4.08
N SER A 272 5.96 9.84 -4.66
CA SER A 272 5.60 9.96 -6.08
C SER A 272 6.83 9.92 -7.00
N HIS A 273 6.63 10.20 -8.28
CA HIS A 273 7.67 10.33 -9.30
C HIS A 273 7.22 11.37 -10.34
N PRO A 274 8.12 12.16 -10.96
CA PRO A 274 7.73 13.16 -11.97
C PRO A 274 6.85 12.62 -13.10
N ASP A 275 7.17 11.45 -13.66
CA ASP A 275 6.34 10.83 -14.71
C ASP A 275 4.97 10.36 -14.19
N LEU A 276 4.90 9.99 -12.91
CA LEU A 276 3.65 9.60 -12.27
C LEU A 276 2.77 10.82 -11.98
N ASP A 277 3.38 11.93 -11.53
CA ASP A 277 2.70 13.21 -11.33
C ASP A 277 2.16 13.75 -12.67
N ARG A 278 2.97 13.68 -13.74
CA ARG A 278 2.55 14.03 -15.10
C ARG A 278 1.39 13.16 -15.59
N LEU A 279 1.44 11.85 -15.34
CA LEU A 279 0.37 10.92 -15.72
C LEU A 279 -0.95 11.22 -14.97
N VAL A 280 -0.86 11.53 -13.68
CA VAL A 280 -2.01 11.96 -12.86
C VAL A 280 -2.59 13.27 -13.40
N GLU A 281 -1.74 14.26 -13.69
CA GLU A 281 -2.18 15.54 -14.25
C GLU A 281 -2.91 15.37 -15.59
N ILE A 282 -2.33 14.60 -16.52
CA ILE A 282 -2.95 14.29 -17.82
C ILE A 282 -4.28 13.55 -17.61
N SER A 283 -4.35 12.61 -16.66
CA SER A 283 -5.58 11.88 -16.36
C SER A 283 -6.70 12.80 -15.88
N LEU A 284 -6.39 13.77 -15.01
CA LEU A 284 -7.36 14.77 -14.55
C LEU A 284 -7.81 15.69 -15.69
N GLN A 285 -6.87 16.17 -16.52
CA GLN A 285 -7.20 16.98 -17.70
C GLN A 285 -8.06 16.23 -18.73
N ALA A 286 -7.87 14.91 -18.85
CA ALA A 286 -8.64 14.03 -19.73
C ALA A 286 -10.02 13.64 -19.17
N GLY A 287 -10.38 14.12 -17.97
CA GLY A 287 -11.73 14.02 -17.42
C GLY A 287 -11.92 13.02 -16.26
N ALA A 288 -10.84 12.50 -15.67
CA ALA A 288 -10.95 11.77 -14.40
C ALA A 288 -11.44 12.70 -13.28
N LEU A 289 -12.33 12.19 -12.41
CA LEU A 289 -12.78 12.91 -11.20
C LEU A 289 -11.70 12.89 -10.11
N GLY A 290 -10.93 11.80 -10.07
CA GLY A 290 -9.77 11.68 -9.20
C GLY A 290 -8.73 10.76 -9.79
N SER A 291 -7.46 11.06 -9.55
CA SER A 291 -6.35 10.23 -10.01
C SER A 291 -5.21 10.29 -9.00
N ARG A 292 -4.60 9.13 -8.73
CA ARG A 292 -3.52 8.99 -7.76
C ARG A 292 -2.58 7.86 -8.14
N LEU A 293 -1.35 7.91 -7.62
CA LEU A 293 -0.48 6.74 -7.60
C LEU A 293 -1.13 5.55 -6.89
N THR A 294 -0.76 4.33 -7.24
CA THR A 294 -1.15 3.11 -6.53
C THR A 294 0.05 2.21 -6.23
N GLY A 295 -0.07 1.42 -5.16
CA GLY A 295 1.04 0.65 -4.60
C GLY A 295 2.05 1.53 -3.87
N ALA A 296 3.32 1.12 -3.92
CA ALA A 296 4.40 1.77 -3.15
C ALA A 296 4.78 3.18 -3.65
N GLY A 297 4.59 3.45 -4.95
CA GLY A 297 5.06 4.68 -5.58
C GLY A 297 6.51 4.63 -6.07
N TRP A 298 7.16 5.79 -6.17
CA TRP A 298 8.45 6.05 -6.83
C TRP A 298 8.49 5.58 -8.30
N GLY A 299 7.33 5.58 -8.95
CA GLY A 299 7.10 5.01 -10.26
C GLY A 299 5.84 4.15 -10.26
N GLY A 300 5.74 3.25 -11.24
CA GLY A 300 4.65 2.31 -11.40
C GLY A 300 3.35 2.96 -11.86
N CYS A 301 2.22 2.47 -11.37
CA CYS A 301 0.90 2.83 -11.89
C CYS A 301 0.20 3.95 -11.10
N SER A 302 -0.65 4.67 -11.82
CA SER A 302 -1.74 5.44 -11.28
C SER A 302 -3.07 4.69 -11.43
N ILE A 303 -4.05 5.08 -10.61
CA ILE A 303 -5.44 4.64 -10.68
C ILE A 303 -6.35 5.87 -10.73
N SER A 304 -7.23 5.90 -11.72
CA SER A 304 -8.09 7.05 -12.04
C SER A 304 -9.56 6.65 -11.99
N LEU A 305 -10.39 7.44 -11.31
CA LEU A 305 -11.85 7.32 -11.30
C LEU A 305 -12.42 8.14 -12.45
N VAL A 306 -12.91 7.46 -13.48
CA VAL A 306 -13.34 8.07 -14.75
C VAL A 306 -14.86 7.89 -14.91
N PRO A 307 -15.64 8.98 -15.11
CA PRO A 307 -17.05 8.85 -15.44
C PRO A 307 -17.26 8.00 -16.69
N SER A 308 -18.26 7.13 -16.67
CA SER A 308 -18.50 6.15 -17.74
C SER A 308 -18.66 6.80 -19.11
N GLU A 309 -19.29 7.97 -19.17
CA GLU A 309 -19.50 8.76 -20.39
C GLU A 309 -18.23 9.41 -20.95
N LYS A 310 -17.19 9.57 -20.12
CA LYS A 310 -15.89 10.15 -20.51
C LYS A 310 -14.84 9.09 -20.84
N LEU A 311 -15.13 7.80 -20.62
CA LEU A 311 -14.13 6.74 -20.70
C LEU A 311 -13.39 6.68 -22.05
N SER A 312 -14.12 6.71 -23.17
CA SER A 312 -13.50 6.64 -24.50
C SER A 312 -12.59 7.83 -24.79
N THR A 313 -13.03 9.04 -24.43
CA THR A 313 -12.23 10.27 -24.58
C THR A 313 -11.02 10.24 -23.67
N PHE A 314 -11.18 9.79 -22.42
CA PHE A 314 -10.11 9.64 -21.45
C PHE A 314 -9.00 8.71 -21.97
N LEU A 315 -9.35 7.51 -22.42
CA LEU A 315 -8.39 6.53 -22.94
C LEU A 315 -7.63 7.09 -24.16
N LYS A 316 -8.34 7.76 -25.07
CA LYS A 316 -7.71 8.38 -26.22
C LYS A 316 -6.74 9.49 -25.81
N GLU A 317 -7.17 10.42 -24.96
CA GLU A 317 -6.35 11.56 -24.56
C GLU A 317 -5.11 11.18 -23.76
N VAL A 318 -5.24 10.26 -22.80
CA VAL A 318 -4.08 9.75 -22.04
C VAL A 318 -3.16 8.96 -22.97
N GLY A 319 -3.73 8.12 -23.86
CA GLY A 319 -3.03 7.41 -24.92
C GLY A 319 -2.17 8.32 -25.79
N ASP A 320 -2.76 9.41 -26.26
CA ASP A 320 -2.09 10.37 -27.15
C ASP A 320 -1.05 11.22 -26.39
N LYS A 321 -1.41 11.79 -25.23
CA LYS A 321 -0.59 12.78 -24.50
C LYS A 321 0.56 12.18 -23.69
N PHE A 322 0.38 10.98 -23.15
CA PHE A 322 1.42 10.31 -22.34
C PHE A 322 2.12 9.20 -23.11
N TYR A 323 1.36 8.34 -23.79
CA TYR A 323 1.89 7.17 -24.49
C TYR A 323 2.15 7.39 -25.98
N GLY A 324 1.88 8.58 -26.55
CA GLY A 324 1.97 8.85 -27.98
C GLY A 324 3.33 8.50 -28.60
N GLN A 325 4.41 8.60 -27.81
CA GLN A 325 5.78 8.29 -28.23
C GLN A 325 6.14 6.80 -28.15
N LEU A 326 5.30 5.95 -27.54
CA LEU A 326 5.53 4.51 -27.57
C LEU A 326 5.31 3.97 -28.98
N CYS A 327 6.32 3.32 -29.52
CA CYS A 327 6.31 2.75 -30.87
C CYS A 327 5.48 1.47 -31.00
N ASP A 328 5.16 0.80 -29.89
CA ASP A 328 4.47 -0.49 -29.85
C ASP A 328 3.05 -0.36 -29.31
N SER A 329 2.04 -0.76 -30.09
CA SER A 329 0.64 -0.75 -29.70
C SER A 329 0.33 -1.73 -28.56
N ILE A 330 1.03 -2.87 -28.49
CA ILE A 330 0.84 -3.88 -27.42
C ILE A 330 1.37 -3.33 -26.09
N ALA A 331 2.46 -2.55 -26.14
CA ALA A 331 2.96 -1.84 -24.96
C ALA A 331 1.96 -0.78 -24.47
N LYS A 332 1.17 -0.17 -25.36
CA LYS A 332 0.11 0.78 -24.96
C LYS A 332 -1.07 0.08 -24.27
N ASP A 333 -1.55 -1.02 -24.83
CA ASP A 333 -2.69 -1.77 -24.29
C ASP A 333 -2.39 -2.41 -22.93
N THR A 334 -1.12 -2.75 -22.67
CA THR A 334 -0.67 -3.26 -21.37
C THR A 334 -0.31 -2.16 -20.38
N ALA A 335 0.02 -0.96 -20.86
CA ALA A 335 0.31 0.19 -20.01
C ALA A 335 -0.95 0.86 -19.46
N MET A 336 -2.09 0.81 -20.16
CA MET A 336 -3.33 1.44 -19.69
C MET A 336 -4.54 0.54 -19.94
N PHE A 337 -5.29 0.23 -18.88
CA PHE A 337 -6.42 -0.68 -18.97
C PHE A 337 -7.52 -0.35 -17.96
N VAL A 338 -8.75 -0.65 -18.38
CA VAL A 338 -9.95 -0.57 -17.54
C VAL A 338 -9.97 -1.76 -16.58
N THR A 339 -10.35 -1.52 -15.32
CA THR A 339 -10.43 -2.59 -14.32
C THR A 339 -11.74 -2.58 -13.55
N LYS A 340 -12.07 -3.75 -13.00
CA LYS A 340 -13.20 -4.00 -12.08
C LYS A 340 -12.73 -4.91 -10.96
N PRO A 341 -13.40 -4.91 -9.79
CA PRO A 341 -13.02 -5.82 -8.72
C PRO A 341 -13.13 -7.29 -9.16
N GLY A 342 -11.99 -7.98 -9.13
CA GLY A 342 -11.87 -9.39 -9.54
C GLY A 342 -11.96 -10.38 -8.36
N SER A 343 -11.92 -11.66 -8.67
CA SER A 343 -11.87 -12.73 -7.68
C SER A 343 -10.49 -12.88 -7.04
N GLY A 344 -10.44 -13.29 -5.78
CA GLY A 344 -9.22 -13.71 -5.11
C GLY A 344 -8.71 -15.07 -5.60
N ALA A 345 -7.57 -15.47 -5.04
CA ALA A 345 -6.83 -16.65 -5.45
C ALA A 345 -7.66 -17.94 -5.34
N ALA A 346 -7.45 -18.83 -6.31
CA ALA A 346 -8.18 -20.08 -6.48
C ALA A 346 -7.23 -21.17 -7.02
N VAL A 347 -7.60 -22.43 -6.79
CA VAL A 347 -6.98 -23.60 -7.41
C VAL A 347 -7.87 -24.06 -8.54
N PHE A 348 -7.28 -24.21 -9.73
CA PHE A 348 -7.95 -24.82 -10.88
C PHE A 348 -7.56 -26.29 -10.94
N VAL A 349 -8.56 -27.17 -10.92
CA VAL A 349 -8.38 -28.61 -11.07
C VAL A 349 -8.91 -29.01 -12.45
N PRO A 350 -8.17 -29.82 -13.24
CA PRO A 350 -8.59 -30.26 -14.57
C PRO A 350 -9.94 -30.98 -14.60
#